data_AF-A0A412IXE4-F1
#
_entry.id   AF-A0A412IXE4-F1
#
_cell.length_a   1.000
_cell.length_b   1.000
_cell.length_c   1.000
_cell.angle_alpha   90.00
_cell.angle_beta   90.00
_cell.angle_gamma   90.00
#
_symmetry.space_group_name_H-M   'P 1'
#
loop_
_entity.id
_entity.type
_entity.pdbx_description
1 polymer ?
#
loop_
_entity_poly.entity_id
_entity_poly.type
_entity_poly.pdbx_seq_one_letter_code
_entity_poly.pdbx_strand_id
1 'polypeptide(L)' 'MTSKLTSLVNKIKSRTSRLARRDYPLDVGEYYSKPLFWMNSYFLGFVGVNTVEIVEEYIKN' A
#
# COMPACT_ATOMS: atom_id res chain seq x y z
N MET A 1 -9.37 -15.88 -6.10
CA MET A 1 -8.93 -14.83 -7.04
C MET A 1 -8.60 -13.58 -6.23
N THR A 2 -7.38 -13.07 -6.29
CA THR A 2 -6.98 -11.80 -5.64
C THR A 2 -7.23 -10.62 -6.57
N SER A 3 -7.74 -9.51 -6.04
CA SER A 3 -7.97 -8.29 -6.84
C SER A 3 -6.65 -7.70 -7.36
N LYS A 4 -6.70 -6.97 -8.49
CA LYS A 4 -5.52 -6.28 -9.05
C LYS A 4 -4.86 -5.34 -8.02
N LEU A 5 -5.66 -4.69 -7.18
CA LEU A 5 -5.20 -3.79 -6.12
C LEU A 5 -4.45 -4.57 -5.03
N THR A 6 -4.97 -5.72 -4.59
CA THR A 6 -4.28 -6.58 -3.63
C THR A 6 -2.94 -7.07 -4.19
N SER A 7 -2.89 -7.47 -5.46
CA SER A 7 -1.64 -7.86 -6.11
C SER A 7 -0.61 -6.73 -6.16
N LEU A 8 -1.06 -5.50 -6.42
CA LEU A 8 -0.19 -4.31 -6.42
C LEU A 8 0.36 -4.03 -5.02
N VAL A 9 -0.50 -3.98 -4.00
CA VAL A 9 -0.09 -3.75 -2.61
C VAL A 9 0.94 -4.78 -2.15
N ASN A 10 0.71 -6.06 -2.46
CA ASN A 10 1.66 -7.12 -2.12
C ASN A 10 3.01 -6.93 -2.81
N LYS A 11 3.01 -6.57 -4.10
CA LYS A 11 4.26 -6.27 -4.84
C LYS A 11 5.02 -5.10 -4.20
N ILE A 12 4.33 -4.03 -3.83
CA ILE A 12 4.94 -2.86 -3.17
C ILE A 12 5.55 -3.27 -1.83
N LYS A 13 4.79 -3.95 -0.96
CA LYS A 13 5.24 -4.38 0.37
C LYS A 13 6.45 -5.33 0.28
N SER A 14 6.42 -6.30 -0.64
CA SER A 14 7.55 -7.22 -0.85
C SER A 14 8.79 -6.51 -1.38
N ARG A 15 8.63 -5.64 -2.39
CA ARG A 15 9.77 -4.94 -3.00
C ARG A 15 10.41 -3.95 -2.03
N THR A 16 9.62 -3.15 -1.34
CA THR A 16 10.11 -2.18 -0.36
C THR A 16 10.78 -2.84 0.83
N SER A 17 10.22 -3.94 1.36
CA SER A 17 10.87 -4.73 2.43
C SER A 17 12.26 -5.22 2.01
N ARG A 18 12.38 -5.80 0.81
CA ARG A 18 13.66 -6.27 0.29
C ARG A 18 14.65 -5.13 0.07
N LEU A 19 14.21 -4.02 -0.53
CA LEU A 19 15.08 -2.88 -0.83
C LEU A 19 15.56 -2.20 0.44
N ALA A 20 14.67 -1.97 1.42
CA ALA A 20 15.04 -1.37 2.70
C ALA A 20 16.13 -2.17 3.42
N ARG A 21 15.96 -3.50 3.54
CA ARG A 21 16.98 -4.38 4.17
C ARG A 21 18.29 -4.46 3.39
N ARG A 22 18.25 -4.32 2.05
CA ARG A 22 19.44 -4.35 1.19
C ARG A 22 20.22 -3.04 1.26
N ASP A 23 19.51 -1.92 1.19
CA ASP A 23 20.11 -0.60 1.01
C ASP A 23 20.45 0.06 2.35
N TYR A 24 19.75 -0.32 3.43
CA TYR A 24 19.93 0.23 4.79
C TYR A 24 20.03 -0.88 5.85
N PRO A 25 21.00 -1.81 5.74
CA PRO A 25 21.06 -2.99 6.60
C PRO A 25 21.33 -2.66 8.08
N LEU A 26 22.11 -1.62 8.37
CA LEU A 26 22.43 -1.21 9.74
C LEU A 26 21.22 -0.54 10.40
N ASP A 27 20.64 0.48 9.75
CA ASP A 27 19.49 1.20 10.26
C ASP A 27 18.28 0.27 10.46
N VAL A 28 17.99 -0.57 9.46
CA VAL A 28 16.88 -1.53 9.57
C VAL A 28 17.19 -2.60 10.61
N GLY A 29 18.43 -3.09 10.68
CA GLY A 29 18.81 -4.13 11.63
C GLY A 29 18.73 -3.69 13.10
N GLU A 30 19.01 -2.42 13.38
CA GLU A 30 18.93 -1.82 14.72
C GLU A 30 17.49 -1.85 15.28
N TYR A 31 16.52 -1.42 14.48
CA TYR A 31 15.13 -1.29 14.92
C TYR A 31 14.27 -2.52 14.60
N TYR A 32 14.71 -3.35 13.66
CA TYR A 32 13.85 -4.33 13.02
C TYR A 32 14.54 -5.70 12.81
N SER A 33 14.37 -6.58 13.80
CA SER A 33 14.87 -7.97 13.78
C SER A 33 13.81 -9.02 13.39
N LYS A 34 12.55 -8.60 13.18
CA LYS A 34 11.44 -9.53 12.90
C LYS A 34 11.49 -10.09 11.46
N PRO A 35 10.88 -11.27 11.21
CA PRO A 35 10.86 -11.88 9.88
C PRO A 35 9.92 -11.18 8.88
N LEU A 36 8.79 -10.62 9.35
CA LEU A 36 7.93 -9.75 8.53
C LEU A 36 8.56 -8.36 8.42
N PHE A 37 8.10 -7.43 7.59
CA PHE A 37 8.65 -6.05 7.60
C PHE A 37 7.49 -5.08 7.75
N TRP A 38 6.53 -5.23 6.86
CA TRP A 38 5.20 -4.67 6.99
C TRP A 38 4.26 -5.63 7.72
N MET A 39 3.25 -5.07 8.40
CA MET A 39 2.10 -5.86 8.87
C MET A 39 1.38 -6.52 7.68
N ASN A 40 0.66 -7.61 7.89
CA ASN A 40 -0.09 -8.25 6.80
C ASN A 40 -1.26 -7.36 6.31
N SER A 41 -1.88 -6.62 7.21
CA SER A 41 -2.97 -5.68 6.91
C SER A 41 -2.52 -4.47 6.08
N TYR A 42 -3.49 -3.83 5.43
CA TYR A 42 -3.35 -2.56 4.74
C TYR A 42 -4.72 -1.86 4.68
N PHE A 43 -4.73 -0.53 4.64
CA PHE A 43 -5.92 0.26 4.37
C PHE A 43 -5.92 0.70 2.90
N LEU A 44 -7.11 0.71 2.30
CA LEU A 44 -7.34 1.18 0.94
C LEU A 44 -8.58 2.07 0.95
N GLY A 45 -8.43 3.30 0.48
CA GLY A 45 -9.51 4.25 0.31
C GLY A 45 -9.41 4.94 -1.04
N PHE A 46 -10.52 5.52 -1.48
CA PHE A 46 -10.55 6.36 -2.67
C PHE A 46 -10.33 7.82 -2.25
N VAL A 47 -9.49 8.52 -3.00
CA VAL A 47 -9.32 9.97 -2.85
C VAL A 47 -9.90 10.60 -4.12
N GLY A 48 -10.98 11.35 -3.97
CA GLY A 48 -11.60 12.12 -5.03
C GLY A 48 -11.56 13.60 -4.69
N VAL A 49 -11.29 14.44 -5.69
CA VAL A 49 -11.41 15.91 -5.56
C VAL A 49 -12.88 16.32 -5.65
N ASN A 50 -13.64 15.56 -6.43
CA ASN A 50 -15.07 15.76 -6.59
C ASN A 50 -15.78 15.12 -5.40
N THR A 51 -16.66 15.90 -4.79
CA THR A 51 -17.56 15.38 -3.78
C THR A 51 -18.53 14.39 -4.43
N VAL A 52 -19.15 13.54 -3.61
CA VAL A 52 -20.09 12.53 -4.11
C VAL A 52 -21.23 13.19 -4.90
N GLU A 53 -21.63 14.39 -4.50
CA GLU A 53 -22.70 15.19 -5.11
C GLU A 53 -22.40 15.54 -6.58
N ILE A 54 -21.16 15.90 -6.93
CA ILE A 54 -20.76 16.23 -8.31
C ILE A 54 -20.83 14.99 -9.21
N VAL A 55 -20.43 13.83 -8.67
CA VAL A 55 -20.49 12.56 -9.40
C VAL A 55 -21.94 12.14 -9.62
N GLU A 56 -22.81 12.32 -8.62
CA GLU A 56 -24.24 12.03 -8.74
C GLU A 56 -24.94 12.92 -9.77
N GLU A 57 -24.60 14.20 -9.84
CA GLU A 57 -25.15 15.14 -10.83
C GLU A 57 -24.71 14.78 -12.26
N TYR A 58 -23.46 14.35 -12.44
CA TYR A 58 -22.97 13.88 -13.75
C TYR A 58 -23.69 12.62 -14.24
N ILE A 59 -24.04 11.69 -13.34
CA ILE A 59 -24.72 10.43 -13.70
C ILE A 59 -26.19 10.64 -14.09
N LYS A 60 -26.83 11.71 -13.58
CA LYS A 60 -28.24 12.04 -13.86
C LYS A 60 -28.47 12.74 -15.20
N ASN A 61 -27.42 13.29 -15.81
CA ASN A 61 -27.44 13.90 -17.15
C ASN A 61 -26.98 12.91 -18.22
#